data_AF-A0A1I6III8-F1
#
_entry.id   AF-A0A1I6III8-F1
#
_cell.length_a   1.000
_cell.length_b   1.000
_cell.length_c   1.000
_cell.angle_alpha   90.00
_cell.angle_beta   90.00
_cell.angle_gamma   90.00
#
_symmetry.space_group_name_H-M   'P 1'
#
loop_
_entity.id
_entity.type
_entity.pdbx_description
1 polymer ?
#
loop_
_entity_poly.entity_id
_entity_poly.type
_entity_poly.pdbx_seq_one_letter_code
_entity_poly.pdbx_strand_id
1 'polypeptide(L)'
;MNTFARIAIALVVGSLGFAVVAVGITAALEPWAAFSLIVGLPVGLSAGLTAAFATYAGLRYRDQVRRGSVSNSAVRTLWAGITAVLDFVTVTALGLTVYFLVDGSLGIGLLVVGLPVTLLLAAVAGYLSADTAREADDGSRFSAR
;
A
#
# COMPACT_ATOMS: atom_id res chain seq x y z
N MET A 1 18.42 -11.70 -8.36
CA MET A 1 17.29 -12.64 -8.18
C MET A 1 16.44 -12.64 -9.45
N ASN A 2 15.89 -13.77 -9.88
CA ASN A 2 14.96 -13.81 -11.02
C ASN A 2 13.59 -13.23 -10.64
N THR A 3 12.84 -12.75 -11.63
CA THR A 3 11.56 -12.07 -11.40
C THR A 3 10.52 -12.97 -10.72
N PHE A 4 10.49 -14.26 -11.06
CA PHE A 4 9.57 -15.23 -10.47
C PHE A 4 9.78 -15.41 -8.96
N ALA A 5 11.02 -15.55 -8.49
CA ALA A 5 11.28 -15.67 -7.06
C ALA A 5 10.90 -14.37 -6.31
N ARG A 6 11.08 -13.21 -6.95
CA ARG A 6 10.64 -11.93 -6.36
C ARG A 6 9.13 -11.86 -6.18
N ILE A 7 8.38 -12.27 -7.21
CA ILE A 7 6.91 -12.31 -7.16
C ILE A 7 6.46 -13.33 -6.11
N ALA A 8 7.07 -14.51 -6.07
CA ALA A 8 6.73 -15.53 -5.07
C ALA A 8 6.94 -15.02 -3.64
N ILE A 9 8.09 -14.40 -3.34
CA ILE A 9 8.33 -13.80 -2.01
C ILE A 9 7.33 -12.69 -1.70
N ALA A 10 7.06 -11.81 -2.67
CA ALA A 10 6.08 -10.73 -2.50
C ALA A 10 4.68 -11.29 -2.21
N LEU A 11 4.25 -12.34 -2.90
CA LEU A 11 2.96 -12.99 -2.66
C LEU A 11 2.89 -13.67 -1.30
N VAL A 12 3.97 -14.31 -0.85
CA VAL A 12 4.04 -14.91 0.49
C VAL A 12 3.92 -13.82 1.56
N VAL A 13 4.69 -12.73 1.44
CA VAL A 13 4.61 -11.61 2.38
C VAL A 13 3.25 -10.94 2.36
N GLY A 14 2.66 -10.77 1.16
CA GLY A 14 1.29 -10.27 1.02
C GLY A 14 0.25 -11.17 1.67
N SER A 15 0.37 -12.49 1.50
CA SER A 15 -0.54 -13.47 2.11
C SER A 15 -0.44 -13.45 3.64
N LEU A 16 0.78 -13.30 4.18
CA LEU A 16 0.99 -13.12 5.61
C LEU A 16 0.39 -11.81 6.12
N GLY A 17 0.60 -10.70 5.40
CA GLY A 17 -0.01 -9.40 5.73
C GLY A 17 -1.54 -9.46 5.74
N PHE A 18 -2.13 -10.11 4.73
CA PHE A 18 -3.57 -10.39 4.67
C PHE A 18 -4.03 -11.16 5.91
N ALA A 19 -3.37 -12.29 6.22
CA ALA A 19 -3.77 -13.15 7.33
C ALA A 19 -3.68 -12.42 8.66
N VAL A 20 -2.58 -11.71 8.93
CA VAL A 20 -2.38 -10.95 10.17
C VAL A 20 -3.47 -9.89 10.35
N VAL A 21 -3.78 -9.12 9.30
CA VAL A 21 -4.77 -8.04 9.38
C VAL A 21 -6.19 -8.59 9.46
N ALA A 22 -6.54 -9.59 8.64
CA ALA A 22 -7.86 -10.20 8.67
C ALA A 22 -8.15 -10.85 10.04
N VAL A 23 -7.17 -11.56 10.60
CA VAL A 23 -7.27 -12.16 11.96
C VAL A 23 -7.30 -11.06 13.03
N GLY A 24 -6.45 -10.03 12.93
CA GLY A 24 -6.40 -8.94 13.89
C GLY A 24 -7.71 -8.15 13.97
N ILE A 25 -8.30 -7.81 12.82
CA ILE A 25 -9.61 -7.16 12.76
C ILE A 25 -10.70 -8.09 13.29
N THR A 26 -10.59 -9.40 13.00
CA THR A 26 -11.54 -10.37 13.53
C THR A 26 -11.51 -10.44 15.05
N ALA A 27 -10.32 -10.50 15.64
CA ALA A 27 -10.16 -10.47 17.09
C ALA A 27 -10.66 -9.15 17.71
N ALA A 28 -10.47 -8.02 17.02
CA ALA A 28 -10.93 -6.71 17.50
C ALA A 28 -12.45 -6.52 17.46
N LEU A 29 -13.19 -7.36 16.72
CA LEU A 29 -14.63 -7.23 16.50
C LEU A 29 -15.47 -8.32 17.21
N GLU A 30 -14.87 -9.23 17.99
CA GLU A 30 -15.64 -10.19 18.80
C GLU A 30 -16.50 -9.44 19.84
N PRO A 31 -17.84 -9.70 19.92
CA PRO A 31 -18.54 -10.93 19.56
C PRO A 31 -19.20 -10.98 18.16
N TRP A 32 -18.99 -10.00 17.30
CA TRP A 32 -19.70 -9.85 16.02
C TRP A 32 -19.02 -10.59 14.86
N ALA A 33 -18.88 -11.92 14.97
CA ALA A 33 -18.21 -12.75 13.96
C ALA A 33 -18.77 -12.61 12.53
N ALA A 34 -20.05 -12.25 12.39
CA ALA A 34 -20.68 -12.00 11.08
C ALA A 34 -20.16 -10.73 10.37
N PHE A 35 -19.73 -9.71 11.12
CA PHE A 35 -19.15 -8.48 10.58
C PHE A 35 -17.67 -8.62 10.22
N SER A 36 -17.04 -9.66 10.75
CA SER A 36 -15.63 -9.95 10.57
C SER A 36 -15.24 -10.20 9.13
N LEU A 37 -16.10 -10.89 8.37
CA LEU A 37 -15.85 -11.11 6.95
C LEU A 37 -16.09 -9.83 6.13
N ILE A 38 -17.07 -9.02 6.53
CA ILE A 38 -17.46 -7.78 5.82
C ILE A 38 -16.36 -6.73 5.92
N VAL A 39 -15.68 -6.63 7.06
CA VAL A 39 -14.63 -5.62 7.30
C VAL A 39 -13.22 -6.22 7.19
N GLY A 40 -13.00 -7.38 7.80
CA GLY A 40 -11.69 -8.03 7.83
C GLY A 40 -11.21 -8.49 6.46
N LEU A 41 -12.11 -8.90 5.56
CA LEU A 41 -11.71 -9.35 4.22
C LEU A 41 -11.28 -8.18 3.31
N PRO A 42 -12.02 -7.07 3.17
CA PRO A 42 -11.56 -5.91 2.39
C PRO A 42 -10.30 -5.27 2.95
N VAL A 43 -10.21 -5.10 4.27
CA VAL A 43 -9.05 -4.47 4.91
C VAL A 43 -7.85 -5.40 4.88
N GLY A 44 -8.04 -6.70 5.12
CA GLY A 44 -7.00 -7.71 4.97
C GLY A 44 -6.49 -7.77 3.54
N LEU A 45 -7.37 -7.74 2.53
CA LEU A 45 -6.98 -7.77 1.11
C LEU A 45 -6.17 -6.54 0.72
N SER A 46 -6.62 -5.37 1.17
CA SER A 46 -5.88 -4.10 1.06
C SER A 46 -4.48 -4.21 1.67
N ALA A 47 -4.37 -4.75 2.88
CA ALA A 47 -3.10 -4.94 3.56
C ALA A 47 -2.18 -5.90 2.81
N GLY A 48 -2.71 -7.03 2.35
CA GLY A 48 -1.94 -8.04 1.63
C GLY A 48 -1.42 -7.56 0.29
N LEU A 49 -2.24 -6.85 -0.49
CA LEU A 49 -1.81 -6.23 -1.75
C LEU A 49 -0.74 -5.15 -1.52
N THR A 50 -0.94 -4.32 -0.51
CA THR A 50 0.02 -3.26 -0.14
C THR A 50 1.37 -3.87 0.27
N ALA A 51 1.34 -4.90 1.12
CA ALA A 51 2.54 -5.61 1.56
C ALA A 51 3.24 -6.33 0.40
N ALA A 52 2.50 -6.98 -0.50
CA ALA A 52 3.06 -7.61 -1.69
C ALA A 52 3.74 -6.58 -2.60
N PHE A 53 3.06 -5.47 -2.87
CA PHE A 53 3.59 -4.41 -3.73
C PHE A 53 4.85 -3.77 -3.15
N ALA A 54 4.82 -3.38 -1.87
CA ALA A 54 5.97 -2.80 -1.18
C ALA A 54 7.16 -3.78 -1.13
N THR A 55 6.89 -5.06 -0.89
CA THR A 55 7.92 -6.12 -0.89
C THR A 55 8.55 -6.29 -2.26
N TYR A 56 7.74 -6.35 -3.32
CA TYR A 56 8.25 -6.42 -4.69
C TYR A 56 9.11 -5.20 -5.04
N ALA A 57 8.65 -4.00 -4.69
CA ALA A 57 9.36 -2.75 -4.92
C ALA A 57 10.72 -2.72 -4.19
N GLY A 58 10.74 -3.08 -2.91
CA GLY A 58 11.96 -3.15 -2.10
C GLY A 58 12.95 -4.18 -2.62
N LEU A 59 12.49 -5.38 -2.98
CA LEU A 59 13.34 -6.43 -3.55
C LEU A 59 13.89 -6.03 -4.93
N ARG A 60 13.14 -5.26 -5.73
CA ARG A 60 13.60 -4.72 -7.02
C ARG A 60 14.70 -3.69 -6.83
N TYR A 61 14.49 -2.74 -5.93
CA TYR A 61 15.50 -1.73 -5.60
C TYR A 61 16.78 -2.37 -5.05
N ARG A 62 16.66 -3.29 -4.09
CA ARG A 62 17.81 -3.97 -3.48
C ARG A 62 18.64 -4.77 -4.48
N ASP A 63 17.99 -5.46 -5.42
CA ASP A 63 18.69 -6.24 -6.46
C ASP A 63 19.44 -5.32 -7.44
N GLN A 64 18.94 -4.11 -7.68
CA GLN A 64 19.61 -3.11 -8.52
C GLN A 64 20.78 -2.43 -7.82
N VAL A 65 20.63 -2.08 -6.54
CA VAL A 65 21.73 -1.58 -5.69
C VAL A 65 22.88 -2.58 -5.66
N ARG A 66 22.58 -3.88 -5.50
CA ARG A 66 23.60 -4.94 -5.52
C ARG A 66 24.33 -5.10 -6.85
N ARG A 67 23.69 -4.72 -7.96
CA ARG A 67 24.27 -4.75 -9.30
C ARG A 67 24.96 -3.45 -9.69
N GLY A 68 24.99 -2.45 -8.78
CA GLY A 68 25.62 -1.15 -9.01
C GLY A 68 24.89 -0.25 -10.02
N SER A 69 23.71 -0.65 -10.51
CA SER A 69 22.92 0.13 -11.47
C SER A 69 21.50 0.34 -10.94
N VAL A 70 21.30 1.45 -10.23
CA VAL A 70 19.98 1.85 -9.72
C VAL A 70 19.28 2.69 -10.78
N SER A 71 18.21 2.17 -11.35
CA SER A 71 17.37 2.93 -12.25
C SER A 71 16.40 3.81 -11.47
N ASN A 72 16.13 5.02 -11.98
CA ASN A 72 15.13 5.94 -11.40
C ASN A 72 13.74 5.29 -11.29
N SER A 73 13.41 4.38 -12.21
CA SER A 73 12.17 3.59 -12.13
C SER A 73 12.10 2.73 -10.86
N ALA A 74 13.19 2.11 -10.42
CA ALA A 74 13.18 1.28 -9.21
C ALA A 74 13.04 2.11 -7.93
N VAL A 75 13.68 3.28 -7.87
CA VAL A 75 13.50 4.25 -6.77
C VAL A 75 12.05 4.74 -6.72
N ARG A 76 11.46 5.06 -7.87
CA ARG A 76 10.06 5.49 -7.98
C ARG A 76 9.08 4.41 -7.51
N THR A 77 9.28 3.16 -7.93
CA THR A 77 8.44 2.04 -7.45
C THR A 77 8.60 1.83 -5.95
N LEU A 78 9.81 2.02 -5.40
CA LEU A 78 10.04 1.95 -3.95
C LEU A 78 9.26 3.03 -3.20
N TRP A 79 9.36 4.29 -3.62
CA TRP A 79 8.61 5.38 -3.01
C TRP A 79 7.10 5.18 -3.12
N ALA A 80 6.59 4.73 -4.27
CA ALA A 80 5.18 4.37 -4.42
C ALA A 80 4.75 3.27 -3.43
N GLY A 81 5.62 2.29 -3.19
CA GLY A 81 5.38 1.24 -2.19
C GLY A 81 5.32 1.81 -0.77
N ILE A 82 6.24 2.71 -0.42
CA ILE A 82 6.27 3.38 0.89
C ILE A 82 5.02 4.24 1.09
N THR A 83 4.63 5.04 0.09
CA THR A 83 3.44 5.88 0.18
C THR A 83 2.16 5.05 0.29
N ALA A 84 2.07 3.91 -0.40
CA ALA A 84 0.93 3.01 -0.27
C ALA A 84 0.82 2.41 1.15
N VAL A 85 1.94 2.04 1.77
CA VAL A 85 1.96 1.57 3.16
C VAL A 85 1.52 2.67 4.11
N LEU A 86 2.04 3.90 3.96
CA LEU A 86 1.68 5.03 4.81
C LEU A 86 0.20 5.41 4.67
N ASP A 87 -0.32 5.45 3.45
CA ASP A 87 -1.75 5.68 3.18
C ASP A 87 -2.60 4.61 3.87
N PHE A 88 -2.29 3.33 3.64
CA PHE A 88 -3.00 2.21 4.26
C PHE A 88 -3.04 2.32 5.78
N VAL A 89 -1.90 2.55 6.44
CA VAL A 89 -1.83 2.68 7.90
C VAL A 89 -2.66 3.87 8.38
N THR A 90 -2.57 5.01 7.70
CA THR A 90 -3.27 6.23 8.07
C THR A 90 -4.78 6.05 7.96
N VAL A 91 -5.27 5.54 6.82
CA VAL A 91 -6.71 5.34 6.59
C VAL A 91 -7.27 4.27 7.52
N THR A 92 -6.52 3.19 7.77
CA THR A 92 -6.92 2.14 8.72
C THR A 92 -7.04 2.69 10.14
N ALA A 93 -6.04 3.45 10.60
CA ALA A 93 -6.06 4.05 11.94
C ALA A 93 -7.22 5.05 12.09
N LEU A 94 -7.46 5.87 11.06
CA LEU A 94 -8.57 6.81 11.05
C LEU A 94 -9.92 6.08 11.08
N GLY A 95 -10.08 5.05 10.25
CA GLY A 95 -11.29 4.22 10.19
C GLY A 95 -11.60 3.53 11.51
N LEU A 96 -10.60 2.94 12.16
CA LEU A 96 -10.73 2.34 13.50
C LEU A 96 -11.07 3.39 14.56
N THR A 97 -10.44 4.56 14.52
CA THR A 97 -10.72 5.67 15.44
C THR A 97 -12.18 6.10 15.33
N VAL A 98 -12.67 6.33 14.10
CA VAL A 98 -14.08 6.69 13.85
C VAL A 98 -15.02 5.58 14.31
N TYR A 99 -14.69 4.31 14.04
CA TYR A 99 -15.48 3.16 14.46
C TYR A 99 -15.70 3.11 15.98
N PHE A 100 -14.64 3.28 16.76
CA PHE A 100 -14.70 3.14 18.23
C PHE A 100 -15.17 4.40 18.96
N LEU A 101 -14.85 5.59 18.44
CA LEU A 101 -15.03 6.85 19.18
C LEU A 101 -16.17 7.73 18.65
N VAL A 102 -16.63 7.50 17.42
CA VAL A 102 -17.62 8.38 16.76
C VAL A 102 -18.88 7.60 16.40
N ASP A 103 -18.78 6.70 15.42
CA ASP A 103 -19.91 5.92 14.92
C ASP A 103 -19.41 4.65 14.19
N GLY A 104 -19.94 3.50 14.61
CA GLY A 104 -19.54 2.21 14.05
C GLY A 104 -19.85 2.06 12.56
N SER A 105 -20.95 2.64 12.07
CA SER A 105 -21.33 2.55 10.65
C SER A 105 -20.43 3.40 9.74
N LEU A 106 -20.05 4.61 10.20
CA LEU A 106 -19.12 5.47 9.47
C LEU A 106 -17.71 4.88 9.42
N GLY A 107 -17.24 4.31 10.54
CA GLY A 107 -15.95 3.63 10.60
C GLY A 107 -15.89 2.42 9.67
N ILE A 108 -16.94 1.60 9.63
CA ILE A 108 -17.07 0.48 8.69
C ILE A 108 -17.06 0.98 7.24
N GLY A 109 -17.80 2.03 6.91
CA GLY A 109 -17.83 2.60 5.55
C GLY A 109 -16.44 3.06 5.08
N LEU A 110 -15.68 3.71 5.96
CA LEU A 110 -14.29 4.12 5.70
C LEU A 110 -13.35 2.94 5.48
N LEU A 111 -13.50 1.87 6.26
CA LEU A 111 -12.64 0.68 6.17
C LEU A 111 -12.99 -0.23 4.99
N VAL A 112 -14.27 -0.34 4.63
CA VAL A 112 -14.74 -1.25 3.58
C VAL A 112 -14.68 -0.60 2.20
N VAL A 113 -15.06 0.68 2.09
CA VAL A 113 -15.13 1.40 0.81
C VAL A 113 -14.01 2.41 0.67
N GLY A 114 -13.66 3.12 1.74
CA GLY A 114 -12.60 4.13 1.71
C GLY A 114 -11.24 3.52 1.40
N LEU A 115 -10.81 2.51 2.17
CA LEU A 115 -9.49 1.88 2.04
C LEU A 115 -9.14 1.36 0.64
N PRO A 116 -10.00 0.58 -0.05
CA PRO A 116 -9.71 0.11 -1.40
C PRO A 116 -9.61 1.25 -2.41
N VAL A 117 -10.44 2.29 -2.26
CA VAL A 117 -10.50 3.44 -3.16
C VAL A 117 -9.32 4.38 -2.93
N THR A 118 -8.94 4.65 -1.68
CA THR A 118 -7.78 5.49 -1.35
C THR A 118 -6.48 4.80 -1.75
N LEU A 119 -6.37 3.48 -1.62
CA LEU A 119 -5.20 2.74 -2.12
C LEU A 119 -5.03 2.86 -3.63
N LEU A 120 -6.12 2.75 -4.38
CA LEU A 120 -6.12 2.96 -5.83
C LEU A 120 -5.73 4.41 -6.17
N LEU A 121 -6.30 5.39 -5.47
CA LEU A 121 -5.98 6.80 -5.67
C LEU A 121 -4.55 7.15 -5.26
N ALA A 122 -4.02 6.57 -4.18
CA ALA A 122 -2.66 6.77 -3.72
C ALA A 122 -1.65 6.11 -4.68
N ALA A 123 -1.98 4.94 -5.23
CA ALA A 123 -1.17 4.32 -6.27
C ALA A 123 -1.14 5.18 -7.55
N VAL A 124 -2.28 5.73 -7.97
CA VAL A 124 -2.38 6.64 -9.12
C VAL A 124 -1.67 7.97 -8.84
N ALA A 125 -1.88 8.57 -7.67
CA ALA A 125 -1.25 9.83 -7.28
C ALA A 125 0.27 9.69 -7.13
N GLY A 126 0.76 8.60 -6.53
CA GLY A 126 2.18 8.27 -6.46
C GLY A 126 2.79 7.98 -7.83
N TYR A 127 1.99 7.42 -8.75
CA TYR A 127 2.39 7.31 -10.15
C TYR A 127 2.47 8.70 -10.82
N LEU A 128 1.47 9.56 -10.69
CA LEU A 128 1.41 10.85 -11.39
C LEU A 128 2.38 11.91 -10.84
N SER A 129 2.47 12.05 -9.52
CA SER A 129 3.38 13.03 -8.87
C SER A 129 4.85 12.79 -9.21
N ALA A 130 5.23 11.54 -9.40
CA ALA A 130 6.57 11.18 -9.85
C ALA A 130 6.78 11.38 -11.37
N ASP A 131 5.74 11.74 -12.12
CA ASP A 131 5.81 12.18 -13.51
C ASP A 131 5.92 13.71 -13.61
N THR A 132 5.19 14.45 -12.79
CA THR A 132 5.26 15.92 -12.72
C THR A 132 6.64 16.40 -12.25
N ALA A 133 7.33 15.63 -11.40
CA ALA A 133 8.71 15.90 -11.03
C ALA A 133 9.70 15.86 -12.22
N ARG A 134 9.34 15.26 -13.37
CA ARG A 134 10.17 15.27 -14.59
C ARG A 134 10.01 16.54 -15.42
N GLU A 135 8.80 17.08 -15.54
CA GLU A 135 8.57 18.33 -16.29
C GLU A 135 9.29 19.51 -15.63
N ALA A 136 9.39 19.50 -14.30
CA ALA A 136 10.14 20.50 -13.56
C ALA A 136 11.67 20.40 -13.76
N ASP A 137 12.22 19.18 -13.86
CA ASP A 137 13.67 18.97 -14.02
C ASP A 137 14.12 19.24 -15.48
N ASP A 138 13.31 18.86 -16.48
CA ASP A 138 13.62 19.09 -17.91
C ASP A 138 13.42 20.56 -18.32
N GLY A 139 12.42 21.25 -17.74
CA GLY A 139 12.22 22.69 -17.93
C GLY A 139 13.36 23.54 -17.38
N SER A 140 13.99 23.11 -16.28
CA SER A 140 15.14 23.82 -15.68
C SER A 140 16.41 23.72 -16.53
N ARG A 141 16.58 22.64 -17.32
CA ARG A 141 17.71 22.46 -18.23
C ARG A 141 17.58 23.25 -19.53
N PHE A 142 16.36 23.57 -19.95
CA PHE A 142 16.11 24.41 -21.13
C PHE A 142 16.20 25.91 -20.84
N SER A 143 15.97 26.34 -19.59
CA SER A 143 16.08 27.74 -19.16
C SER A 143 17.52 28.23 -18.97
N ALA A 144 18.52 27.34 -19.00
CA ALA A 144 19.93 27.67 -18.74
C ALA A 144 20.79 27.69 -20.01
N ARG A 145 20.18 27.71 -21.20
CA ARG A 145 20.86 27.88 -22.50
C ARG A 145 20.50 29.20 -23.15
#